data_AF-A0A0J6XGR5-F1
#
_entry.id   AF-A0A0J6XGR5-F1
#
_cell.length_a   1.000
_cell.length_b   1.000
_cell.length_c   1.000
_cell.angle_alpha   90.00
_cell.angle_beta   90.00
_cell.angle_gamma   90.00
#
_symmetry.space_group_name_H-M   'P 1'
#
loop_
_entity.id
_entity.type
_entity.pdbx_description
1 polymer ?
#
loop_
_entity_poly.entity_id
_entity_poly.type
_entity_poly.pdbx_seq_one_letter_code
_entity_poly.pdbx_strand_id
1 'polypeptide(L)'
;MTVNATFLSDGVRREVTLAQVQRAAAELVPAHSSTFSKNQAWFALVGGGLHYVVALLKEATGHEPSTAETARLALHYLGFPVLALAYGSLLADGHPAHRE
;
A
#
# COMPACT_ATOMS: atom_id res chain seq x y z
N MET A 1 -11.86 -7.96 -18.67
CA MET A 1 -10.87 -8.79 -17.97
C MET A 1 -10.74 -8.25 -16.55
N THR A 2 -11.09 -9.05 -15.55
CA THR A 2 -10.86 -8.68 -14.15
C THR A 2 -9.38 -8.94 -13.85
N VAL A 3 -8.63 -7.91 -13.48
CA VAL A 3 -7.24 -8.07 -13.06
C VAL A 3 -7.24 -8.45 -11.57
N ASN A 4 -6.69 -9.61 -11.26
CA ASN A 4 -6.48 -10.08 -9.89
C ASN A 4 -4.98 -10.00 -9.59
N ALA A 5 -4.62 -9.55 -8.39
CA ALA A 5 -3.26 -9.65 -7.86
C ALA A 5 -3.17 -10.76 -6.83
N THR A 6 -1.95 -11.23 -6.57
CA THR A 6 -1.67 -12.17 -5.49
C THR A 6 -0.74 -11.56 -4.45
N PHE A 7 -0.92 -11.96 -3.19
CA PHE A 7 -0.02 -11.61 -2.10
C PHE A 7 0.15 -12.82 -1.16
N LEU A 8 1.17 -12.77 -0.30
CA LEU A 8 1.36 -13.75 0.76
C LEU A 8 0.79 -13.23 2.07
N SER A 9 0.10 -14.10 2.80
CA SER A 9 -0.42 -13.90 4.14
C SER A 9 -0.18 -15.18 4.92
N ASP A 10 0.61 -15.11 6.00
CA ASP A 10 1.07 -16.26 6.78
C ASP A 10 1.62 -17.42 5.92
N GLY A 11 2.38 -17.09 4.88
CA GLY A 11 2.95 -18.07 3.94
C GLY A 11 1.96 -18.65 2.92
N VAL A 12 0.68 -18.30 3.01
CA VAL A 12 -0.36 -18.71 2.07
C VAL A 12 -0.55 -17.65 0.99
N ARG A 13 -0.56 -18.07 -0.28
CA ARG A 13 -0.86 -17.18 -1.41
C ARG A 13 -2.37 -16.92 -1.47
N ARG A 14 -2.74 -15.64 -1.51
CA ARG A 14 -4.13 -15.16 -1.57
C ARG A 14 -4.31 -14.23 -2.75
N GLU A 15 -5.55 -14.11 -3.22
CA GLU A 15 -5.93 -13.20 -4.30
C GLU A 15 -6.62 -11.95 -3.76
N VAL A 16 -6.46 -10.86 -4.50
CA VAL A 16 -7.17 -9.61 -4.26
C VAL A 16 -7.52 -8.98 -5.59
N THR A 17 -8.75 -8.46 -5.69
CA THR A 17 -9.27 -7.78 -6.88
C THR A 17 -9.23 -6.27 -6.73
N LEU A 18 -9.23 -5.56 -7.85
CA LEU A 18 -9.34 -4.10 -7.88
C LEU A 18 -10.59 -3.59 -7.14
N ALA A 19 -11.73 -4.26 -7.32
CA ALA A 19 -13.00 -3.87 -6.69
C ALA A 19 -12.97 -4.01 -5.15
N GLN A 20 -12.33 -5.06 -4.62
CA GLN A 20 -12.15 -5.22 -3.18
C GLN A 20 -11.31 -4.09 -2.59
N VAL A 21 -10.23 -3.70 -3.26
CA VAL A 21 -9.36 -2.60 -2.81
C VAL A 21 -10.10 -1.26 -2.85
N GLN A 22 -10.86 -0.98 -3.91
CA GLN A 22 -11.65 0.25 -4.01
C GLN A 22 -12.71 0.34 -2.92
N ARG A 23 -13.40 -0.78 -2.62
CA ARG A 23 -14.38 -0.83 -1.53
C ARG A 23 -13.71 -0.58 -0.17
N ALA A 24 -12.60 -1.25 0.11
CA ALA A 24 -11.85 -1.04 1.35
C ALA A 24 -11.37 0.41 1.51
N ALA A 25 -10.91 1.05 0.43
CA ALA A 25 -10.51 2.46 0.46
C ALA A 25 -11.66 3.41 0.79
N ALA A 26 -12.90 3.08 0.40
CA ALA A 26 -14.09 3.86 0.75
C ALA A 26 -14.49 3.72 2.23
N GLU A 27 -14.11 2.62 2.88
CA GLU A 27 -14.41 2.34 4.29
C GLU A 27 -13.31 2.88 5.24
N LEU A 28 -12.07 2.93 4.78
CA LEU A 28 -10.93 3.41 5.56
C LEU A 28 -10.77 4.93 5.53
N VAL A 29 -10.46 5.51 6.69
CA VAL A 29 -9.98 6.90 6.76
C VAL A 29 -8.61 7.01 6.08
N PRO A 30 -8.40 7.94 5.12
CA PRO A 30 -7.10 8.14 4.51
C PRO A 30 -6.03 8.51 5.53
N ALA A 31 -4.82 7.98 5.36
CA ALA A 31 -3.67 8.23 6.24
C ALA A 31 -3.32 9.71 6.35
N HIS A 32 -3.48 10.49 5.26
CA HIS A 32 -3.22 11.93 5.28
C HIS A 32 -4.29 12.75 6.03
N SER A 33 -5.43 12.14 6.38
CA SER A 33 -6.52 12.76 7.15
C SER A 33 -6.49 12.38 8.64
N SER A 34 -5.43 11.69 9.09
CA SER A 34 -5.25 11.23 10.47
C SER A 34 -3.83 11.50 10.96
N THR A 35 -3.56 11.21 12.23
CA THR A 35 -2.20 11.30 12.77
C THR A 35 -1.28 10.31 12.05
N PHE A 36 -0.33 10.83 11.30
CA PHE A 36 0.57 10.05 10.48
C PHE A 36 1.47 9.13 11.32
N SER A 37 1.44 7.82 11.03
CA SER A 37 2.35 6.85 11.64
C SER A 37 3.68 6.79 10.90
N LYS A 38 4.76 7.20 11.58
CA LYS A 38 6.15 7.11 11.07
C LYS A 38 6.63 5.67 10.81
N ASN A 39 5.96 4.68 11.41
CA ASN A 39 6.32 3.27 11.32
C ASN A 39 5.71 2.58 10.08
N GLN A 40 4.88 3.29 9.31
CA GLN A 40 4.26 2.76 8.10
C GLN A 40 4.69 3.63 6.91
N ALA A 41 5.66 3.11 6.14
CA ALA A 41 6.35 3.90 5.12
C ALA A 41 5.68 3.86 3.74
N TRP A 42 4.69 3.00 3.51
CA TRP A 42 4.16 2.72 2.16
C TRP A 42 2.66 2.97 2.05
N PHE A 43 2.27 3.63 0.96
CA PHE A 43 0.91 4.08 0.68
C PHE A 43 0.48 3.66 -0.72
N ALA A 44 -0.80 3.38 -0.90
CA ALA A 44 -1.43 3.34 -2.21
C ALA A 44 -2.39 4.52 -2.36
N LEU A 45 -2.39 5.14 -3.54
CA LEU A 45 -3.36 6.17 -3.92
C LEU A 45 -4.60 5.51 -4.51
N VAL A 46 -5.74 5.61 -3.82
CA VAL A 46 -7.02 5.02 -4.25
C VAL A 46 -8.13 6.06 -4.10
N GLY A 47 -8.81 6.39 -5.19
CA GLY A 47 -9.93 7.35 -5.15
C GLY A 47 -9.56 8.75 -4.64
N GLY A 48 -8.27 9.13 -4.66
CA GLY A 48 -7.75 10.37 -4.08
C GLY A 48 -7.26 10.25 -2.63
N GLY A 49 -7.54 9.13 -1.96
CA GLY A 49 -7.06 8.80 -0.62
C GLY A 49 -5.66 8.18 -0.63
N LEU A 50 -4.80 8.57 0.31
CA LEU A 50 -3.57 7.82 0.61
C LEU A 50 -3.86 6.82 1.70
N HIS A 51 -3.72 5.53 1.43
CA HIS A 51 -3.98 4.47 2.41
C HIS A 51 -2.74 3.63 2.64
N TYR A 52 -2.47 3.26 3.88
CA TYR A 52 -1.38 2.35 4.21
C TYR A 52 -1.58 1.00 3.53
N VAL A 53 -0.57 0.52 2.80
CA VAL A 53 -0.71 -0.67 1.94
C VAL A 53 -1.12 -1.93 2.72
N VAL A 54 -0.63 -2.12 3.94
CA VAL A 54 -0.94 -3.28 4.80
C VAL A 54 -2.39 -3.20 5.29
N ALA A 55 -2.80 -2.05 5.83
CA ALA A 55 -4.16 -1.84 6.34
C ALA A 55 -5.19 -1.98 5.22
N LEU A 56 -4.90 -1.39 4.04
CA LEU A 56 -5.78 -1.47 2.88
C LEU A 56 -5.98 -2.90 2.39
N LEU A 57 -4.90 -3.69 2.28
CA LEU A 57 -5.02 -5.09 1.86
C LEU A 57 -5.75 -5.95 2.89
N LYS A 58 -5.47 -5.71 4.18
CA LYS A 58 -6.13 -6.40 5.29
C LYS A 58 -7.63 -6.13 5.29
N GLU A 59 -8.05 -4.89 5.10
CA GLU A 59 -9.47 -4.53 4.99
C GLU A 59 -10.12 -5.16 3.74
N ALA A 60 -9.45 -5.08 2.59
CA ALA A 60 -9.97 -5.61 1.33
C ALA A 60 -10.20 -7.13 1.32
N THR A 61 -9.44 -7.87 2.14
CA THR A 61 -9.38 -9.35 2.06
C THR A 61 -9.66 -10.06 3.37
N GLY A 62 -9.69 -9.35 4.50
CA GLY A 62 -9.74 -9.91 5.85
C GLY A 62 -8.40 -10.54 6.31
N HIS A 63 -7.34 -10.45 5.52
CA HIS A 63 -6.08 -11.15 5.76
C HIS A 63 -4.89 -10.19 5.80
N GLU A 64 -4.10 -10.28 6.85
CA GLU A 64 -2.90 -9.47 6.99
C GLU A 64 -1.79 -9.98 6.05
N PRO A 65 -1.20 -9.12 5.20
CA PRO A 65 -0.06 -9.48 4.36
C PRO A 65 1.16 -9.83 5.21
N SER A 66 1.95 -10.81 4.78
CA SER A 66 3.17 -11.22 5.48
C SER A 66 4.20 -10.10 5.60
N THR A 67 4.26 -9.18 4.62
CA THR A 67 5.13 -8.01 4.66
C THR A 67 4.48 -6.82 3.94
N ALA A 68 4.97 -5.60 4.20
CA ALA A 68 4.57 -4.43 3.43
C ALA A 68 4.97 -4.53 1.94
N GLU A 69 6.00 -5.32 1.63
CA GLU A 69 6.43 -5.58 0.25
C GLU A 69 5.39 -6.38 -0.54
N THR A 70 4.86 -7.47 0.01
CA THR A 70 3.86 -8.27 -0.71
C THR A 70 2.58 -7.45 -0.91
N ALA A 71 2.21 -6.61 0.06
CA ALA A 71 1.09 -5.69 -0.06
C ALA A 71 1.28 -4.65 -1.17
N ARG A 72 2.42 -3.94 -1.18
CA ARG A 72 2.67 -2.88 -2.16
C ARG A 72 2.80 -3.41 -3.59
N LEU A 73 3.39 -4.59 -3.77
CA LEU A 73 3.50 -5.23 -5.09
C LEU A 73 2.13 -5.68 -5.62
N ALA A 74 1.27 -6.24 -4.77
CA ALA A 74 -0.09 -6.60 -5.16
C ALA A 74 -0.91 -5.37 -5.59
N LEU A 75 -0.84 -4.28 -4.83
CA LEU A 75 -1.54 -3.03 -5.16
C LEU A 75 -0.99 -2.39 -6.45
N HIS A 76 0.33 -2.42 -6.64
CA HIS A 76 0.95 -1.96 -7.87
C HIS A 76 0.50 -2.78 -9.09
N TYR A 77 0.42 -4.11 -8.96
CA TYR A 77 -0.05 -5.00 -10.03
C TYR A 77 -1.51 -4.73 -10.42
N LEU A 78 -2.35 -4.30 -9.47
CA LEU A 78 -3.71 -3.84 -9.74
C LEU A 78 -3.78 -2.45 -10.39
N GLY A 79 -2.63 -1.78 -10.59
CA GLY A 79 -2.54 -0.48 -11.25
C GLY A 79 -2.64 0.72 -10.32
N PHE A 80 -2.63 0.52 -8.99
CA PHE A 80 -2.64 1.64 -8.06
C PHE A 80 -1.25 2.28 -7.94
N PRO A 81 -1.14 3.62 -7.98
CA PRO A 81 0.11 4.29 -7.65
C PRO A 81 0.51 3.98 -6.20
N VAL A 82 1.76 3.55 -6.02
CA VAL A 82 2.36 3.23 -4.72
C VAL A 82 3.43 4.25 -4.40
N LEU A 83 3.36 4.81 -3.19
CA LEU A 83 4.22 5.89 -2.72
C LEU A 83 4.92 5.47 -1.44
N ALA A 84 6.16 5.94 -1.26
CA ALA A 84 6.90 5.80 -0.01
C ALA A 84 6.97 7.15 0.71
N LEU A 85 6.89 7.14 2.05
CA LEU A 85 7.24 8.32 2.84
C LEU A 85 8.73 8.59 2.69
N ALA A 86 9.08 9.80 2.27
CA ALA A 86 10.45 10.29 2.37
C ALA A 86 10.73 10.72 3.83
N TYR A 87 11.84 10.24 4.38
CA TYR A 87 12.34 10.67 5.68
C TYR A 87 13.30 11.85 5.51
N GLY A 88 13.54 12.62 6.58
CA GLY A 88 14.28 13.90 6.52
C GLY A 88 15.63 13.82 5.79
N SER A 89 16.41 12.76 5.99
CA SER A 89 17.68 12.55 5.27
C SER A 89 17.49 12.30 3.77
N LEU A 90 16.42 11.63 3.36
CA LEU A 90 16.12 11.38 1.95
C LEU A 90 15.69 12.67 1.24
N LEU A 91 15.04 13.59 1.97
CA LEU A 91 14.72 14.93 1.48
C LEU A 91 15.94 15.86 1.44
N ALA A 92 16.77 15.82 2.49
CA ALA A 92 17.94 16.70 2.62
C ALA A 92 19.07 16.31 1.66
N ASP A 93 19.34 15.02 1.54
CA ASP A 93 20.54 14.51 0.88
C ASP A 93 20.23 13.73 -0.41
N GLY A 94 18.96 13.66 -0.80
CA GLY A 94 18.49 12.81 -1.89
C GLY A 94 18.66 11.31 -1.60
N HIS A 95 18.14 10.50 -2.51
CA HIS A 95 18.29 9.04 -2.43
C HIS A 95 19.75 8.66 -2.80
N PRO A 96 20.46 7.84 -2.01
CA PRO A 96 21.90 7.56 -2.21
C PRO A 96 22.25 7.05 -3.62
N ALA A 97 21.37 6.28 -4.24
CA ALA A 97 21.56 5.79 -5.62
C ALA A 97 21.51 6.90 -6.70
N HIS A 98 21.18 8.13 -6.34
CA HIS A 98 21.11 9.30 -7.22
C HIS A 98 22.07 10.42 -6.77
N ARG A 99 22.98 10.13 -5.83
CA ARG A 99 24.07 11.05 -5.49
C ARG A 99 25.16 10.84 -6.54
N GLU A 100 25.31 11.82 -7.42
CA GLU A 100 26.41 11.91 -8.39
C GLU A 100 27.77 12.00 -7.70
#